data_AF-A0A4R1S4U9-F1
#
_entry.id   AF-A0A4R1S4U9-F1
#
_cell.length_a   1.000
_cell.length_b   1.000
_cell.length_c   1.000
_cell.angle_alpha   90.00
_cell.angle_beta   90.00
_cell.angle_gamma   90.00
#
_symmetry.space_group_name_H-M   'P 1'
#
loop_
_entity.id
_entity.type
_entity.pdbx_description
1 polymer ?
#
loop_
_entity_poly.entity_id
_entity_poly.type
_entity_poly.pdbx_seq_one_letter_code
_entity_poly.pdbx_strand_id
1 'polypeptide(L)' 'MKAGDYIYTPRFCSVKIKKVYKDEGQARKDGFYEPTYYKDGQYKIYGKHTGTNTMDFAAIQI' A
#
# COMPACT_ATOMS: atom_id res chain seq x y z
N MET A 1 -6.12 9.68 1.77
CA MET A 1 -4.76 9.38 1.25
C MET A 1 -4.75 9.53 -0.27
N LYS A 2 -3.68 10.05 -0.88
CA LYS A 2 -3.53 10.19 -2.35
C LYS A 2 -2.21 9.63 -2.85
N ALA A 3 -2.13 9.36 -4.15
CA ALA A 3 -0.87 8.99 -4.78
C ALA A 3 0.17 10.12 -4.61
N GLY A 4 1.40 9.75 -4.27
CA GLY A 4 2.49 10.66 -3.95
C GLY A 4 2.67 10.93 -2.46
N ASP A 5 1.69 10.63 -1.60
CA ASP A 5 1.81 10.81 -0.15
C ASP A 5 2.87 9.88 0.44
N TYR A 6 3.57 10.36 1.46
CA TYR A 6 4.41 9.55 2.32
C TYR A 6 3.68 9.26 3.62
N ILE A 7 3.64 7.98 4.00
CA ILE A 7 2.95 7.53 5.21
C ILE A 7 3.84 6.60 6.02
N TYR A 8 3.72 6.67 7.33
CA TYR A 8 4.43 5.78 8.22
C TYR A 8 3.65 4.48 8.42
N THR A 9 4.31 3.35 8.14
CA THR A 9 3.80 2.00 8.41
C THR A 9 4.68 1.32 9.45
N PRO A 10 4.10 0.49 10.34
CA PRO A 10 4.89 -0.21 11.35
C PRO A 10 5.99 -1.12 10.76
N ARG A 11 5.73 -1.75 9.60
CA ARG A 11 6.65 -2.73 9.01
C ARG A 11 7.72 -2.11 8.12
N PHE A 12 7.40 -1.04 7.40
CA PHE A 12 8.27 -0.48 6.35
C PHE A 12 8.63 1.00 6.61
N CYS A 13 8.36 1.51 7.81
CA CYS A 13 8.56 2.91 8.16
C CYS A 13 7.86 3.83 7.15
N SER A 14 8.51 4.89 6.69
CA SER A 14 7.95 5.83 5.71
C SER A 14 7.94 5.25 4.30
N VAL A 15 6.75 5.03 3.75
CA VAL A 15 6.54 4.52 2.38
C VAL A 15 5.79 5.54 1.53
N LYS A 16 6.09 5.56 0.22
CA LYS A 16 5.39 6.40 -0.75
C LYS A 16 4.23 5.64 -1.38
N ILE A 17 3.05 6.24 -1.39
CA ILE A 17 1.87 5.67 -2.04
C ILE A 17 1.93 5.89 -3.53
N LYS A 18 2.01 4.81 -4.30
CA LYS A 18 2.05 4.86 -5.77
C LYS A 18 0.67 4.93 -6.39
N LYS A 19 -0.31 4.26 -5.78
CA LYS A 19 -1.68 4.16 -6.28
C LYS A 19 -2.68 4.02 -5.14
N VAL A 20 -3.90 4.50 -5.37
CA VAL A 20 -5.02 4.37 -4.43
C VAL A 20 -6.12 3.58 -5.12
N TYR A 21 -6.63 2.55 -4.46
CA TYR A 21 -7.72 1.71 -4.92
C TYR A 21 -8.96 1.91 -4.04
N LYS A 22 -10.13 1.85 -4.67
CA LYS A 22 -11.42 1.82 -3.97
C LYS A 22 -11.84 0.41 -3.53
N ASP A 23 -11.22 -0.61 -4.10
CA ASP A 23 -11.57 -2.02 -3.90
C ASP A 23 -10.29 -2.84 -3.69
N GLU A 24 -10.31 -3.72 -2.68
CA GLU A 24 -9.18 -4.61 -2.37
C GLU A 24 -8.95 -5.62 -3.49
N GLY A 25 -10.01 -6.07 -4.17
CA GLY A 25 -9.92 -7.02 -5.28
C GLY A 25 -9.08 -6.50 -6.44
N GLN A 26 -9.25 -5.23 -6.81
CA GLN A 26 -8.42 -4.58 -7.83
C GLN A 26 -6.96 -4.47 -7.41
N ALA A 27 -6.69 -4.09 -6.15
CA ALA A 27 -5.32 -4.00 -5.64
C ALA A 27 -4.61 -5.36 -5.68
N ARG A 28 -5.32 -6.43 -5.30
CA ARG A 28 -4.81 -7.81 -5.38
C ARG A 28 -4.52 -8.22 -6.81
N LYS A 29 -5.43 -7.96 -7.77
CA LYS A 29 -5.18 -8.24 -9.21
C LYS A 29 -3.92 -7.56 -9.73
N ASP A 30 -3.63 -6.34 -9.25
CA ASP A 30 -2.43 -5.60 -9.62
C ASP A 30 -1.15 -6.07 -8.89
N GLY A 31 -1.27 -7.02 -7.95
CA GLY A 31 -0.16 -7.67 -7.25
C GLY A 31 0.15 -7.14 -5.85
N PHE A 32 -0.72 -6.29 -5.29
CA PHE A 32 -0.54 -5.76 -3.93
C PHE A 32 -1.12 -6.73 -2.90
N TYR A 33 -0.26 -7.57 -2.32
CA TYR A 33 -0.64 -8.61 -1.36
C TYR A 33 0.03 -8.46 -0.01
N GLU A 34 1.18 -7.79 0.06
CA GLU A 34 2.02 -7.78 1.25
C GLU A 34 1.49 -6.77 2.29
N PRO A 35 0.98 -7.20 3.46
CA PRO A 35 0.47 -6.27 4.45
C PRO A 35 1.60 -5.46 5.12
N THR A 36 1.33 -4.18 5.33
CA THR A 36 2.23 -3.27 6.09
C THR A 36 1.80 -3.09 7.55
N TYR A 37 0.65 -3.66 7.93
CA TYR A 37 -0.03 -3.48 9.23
C TYR A 37 -0.41 -2.03 9.56
N TYR A 38 -0.52 -1.17 8.55
CA TYR A 38 -1.09 0.17 8.72
C TYR A 38 -2.56 0.09 9.15
N LYS A 39 -2.92 0.87 10.17
CA LYS A 39 -4.27 0.92 10.75
C LYS A 39 -4.71 2.38 10.88
N ASP A 40 -5.53 2.84 9.95
CA ASP A 40 -6.08 4.21 9.93
C ASP A 40 -7.63 4.21 9.83
N GLY A 41 -8.26 3.04 9.98
CA GLY A 41 -9.72 2.88 9.95
C GLY A 41 -10.40 3.15 8.59
N GLN A 42 -9.76 3.91 7.70
CA GLN A 42 -10.25 4.26 6.36
C GLN A 42 -9.46 3.59 5.25
N TYR A 43 -8.19 3.25 5.49
CA TYR A 43 -7.30 2.69 4.49
C TYR A 43 -6.46 1.51 5.03
N LYS A 44 -6.23 0.53 4.17
CA LYS A 44 -5.15 -0.46 4.29
C LYS A 44 -4.03 -0.09 3.32
N ILE A 45 -2.80 -0.47 3.68
CA ILE A 45 -1.63 -0.22 2.83
C ILE A 45 -0.97 -1.56 2.56
N TYR A 46 -0.95 -1.95 1.28
CA TYR A 46 -0.31 -3.18 0.82
C TYR A 46 0.87 -2.88 -0.09
N GLY A 47 1.86 -3.75 -0.03
CA GLY A 47 3.06 -3.73 -0.85
C GLY A 47 2.99 -4.74 -2.00
N LYS A 48 3.72 -4.42 -3.07
CA LYS A 48 4.00 -5.27 -4.22
C LYS A 48 5.51 -5.26 -4.49
N HIS A 49 6.13 -6.43 -4.61
CA HIS A 49 7.52 -6.52 -5.03
C HIS A 49 7.68 -6.11 -6.50
N THR A 50 8.66 -5.24 -6.78
CA THR A 50 9.03 -4.80 -8.14
C THR A 50 10.41 -5.32 -8.56
N GLY A 51 11.14 -5.92 -7.63
CA GLY A 51 12.48 -6.48 -7.84
C GLY A 51 13.15 -6.82 -6.51
N THR A 52 14.45 -7.08 -6.55
CA THR A 52 15.26 -7.34 -5.35
C THR A 52 15.24 -6.11 -4.44
N ASN A 53 14.78 -6.28 -3.19
CA ASN A 53 14.71 -5.22 -2.18
C ASN A 53 13.94 -3.96 -2.62
N THR A 54 13.07 -4.06 -3.62
CA THR A 54 12.25 -2.93 -4.10
C THR A 54 10.77 -3.30 -4.07
N MET A 55 9.96 -2.40 -3.53
CA MET A 55 8.53 -2.56 -3.40
C MET A 55 7.79 -1.26 -3.72
N ASP A 56 6.65 -1.40 -4.38
CA ASP A 56 5.65 -0.35 -4.50
C ASP A 56 4.59 -0.52 -3.42
N PHE A 57 4.02 0.59 -2.94
CA PHE A 57 2.95 0.57 -1.95
C PHE A 57 1.69 1.23 -2.50
N ALA A 58 0.54 0.65 -2.16
CA ALA A 58 -0.76 1.16 -2.55
C ALA A 58 -1.69 1.30 -1.34
N ALA A 59 -2.52 2.33 -1.38
CA ALA A 59 -3.59 2.53 -0.42
C ALA A 59 -4.89 1.92 -0.94
N ILE A 60 -5.63 1.26 -0.07
CA ILE A 60 -6.86 0.55 -0.38
C ILE A 60 -7.91 1.04 0.60
N GLN A 61 -8.98 1.64 0.09
CA GLN A 61 -10.07 2.11 0.93
C GLN A 61 -10.80 0.91 1.57
N ILE A 62 -11.13 1.01 2.86
CA ILE A 62 -11.89 0.00 3.62
C ILE A 62 -13.38 0.18 3.36
#